data_AF-A0A7R8WL45-F1
#
_entry.id   AF-A0A7R8WL45-F1
#
_cell.length_a   1.000
_cell.length_b   1.000
_cell.length_c   1.000
_cell.angle_alpha   90.00
_cell.angle_beta   90.00
_cell.angle_gamma   90.00
#
_symmetry.space_group_name_H-M   'P 1'
#
loop_
_entity.id
_entity.type
_entity.pdbx_description
1 polymer ?
#
loop_
_entity_poly.entity_id
_entity_poly.type
_entity_poly.pdbx_seq_one_letter_code
_entity_poly.pdbx_strand_id
1 'polypeptide(L)'
;MNPVEVFEFFFDGEYFALLQREIRRYIPWKEKSIQEPSIDELKAVMAIQFFSGYHCVPSRRHYWSNDPDLHVSFVADIISRNRFDAILSILHFADNQRLNRSDRMAKLRPLMDHCGAAVKILVDKLPEQIRKDSLHIYTDNLFTSYPLMKAFKSEGIGSTGTMRQNRLKGCPLKSVAAMKTVARGSMSVVVEMNSGIYIVRWNDNAPVTIASTVHGTKPMVDVKRYSQKEKKHIKVPQPKLIQEYNRAMGGTDTMDQNVSSYRIGIRQRKYWWCIYNWILGATMQNSWLIYRLYNPNTSQLDFIRAVVRSYLAKSVKPPGGRPSGQNASARVLSSIRFDGRDHLPLFVQ
;
A
#
# COMPACT_ATOMS: atom_id res chain seq x y z
N MET A 1 -8.26 -19.89 2.25
CA MET A 1 -7.69 -18.91 1.31
C MET A 1 -6.20 -18.85 1.56
N ASN A 2 -5.35 -19.06 0.57
CA ASN A 2 -3.90 -19.08 0.73
C ASN A 2 -3.33 -17.64 0.69
N PRO A 3 -2.35 -17.25 1.53
CA PRO A 3 -1.73 -15.92 1.47
C PRO A 3 -1.28 -15.49 0.05
N VAL A 4 -0.76 -16.44 -0.73
CA VAL A 4 -0.28 -16.18 -2.09
C VAL A 4 -1.44 -15.85 -3.03
N GLU A 5 -2.54 -16.60 -2.95
CA GLU A 5 -3.73 -16.34 -3.77
C GLU A 5 -4.32 -14.96 -3.49
N VAL A 6 -4.33 -14.54 -2.22
CA VAL A 6 -4.80 -13.19 -1.85
C VAL A 6 -3.88 -12.11 -2.41
N PHE A 7 -2.58 -12.32 -2.35
CA PHE A 7 -1.60 -11.39 -2.91
C PHE A 7 -1.68 -11.33 -4.45
N GLU A 8 -1.87 -12.47 -5.10
CA GLU A 8 -2.02 -12.59 -6.55
C GLU A 8 -3.36 -12.04 -7.06
N PHE A 9 -4.31 -11.62 -6.20
CA PHE A 9 -5.44 -10.78 -6.64
C PHE A 9 -5.01 -9.40 -7.15
N PHE A 10 -3.85 -8.91 -6.70
CA PHE A 10 -3.32 -7.60 -7.11
C PHE A 10 -2.13 -7.70 -8.07
N PHE A 11 -1.39 -8.80 -8.00
CA PHE A 11 -0.26 -9.10 -8.87
C PHE A 11 -0.52 -10.43 -9.59
N ASP A 12 -1.55 -10.42 -10.42
CA ASP A 12 -2.04 -11.57 -11.16
C ASP A 12 -1.17 -11.89 -12.39
N GLY A 13 -1.64 -12.81 -13.23
CA GLY A 13 -0.96 -13.14 -14.48
C GLY A 13 -0.84 -11.96 -15.45
N GLU A 14 -1.82 -11.03 -15.46
CA GLU A 14 -1.78 -9.86 -16.32
C GLU A 14 -0.70 -8.87 -15.89
N TYR A 15 -0.48 -8.71 -14.58
CA TYR A 15 0.64 -7.94 -14.05
C TYR A 15 1.98 -8.47 -14.59
N PHE A 16 2.23 -9.77 -14.44
CA PHE A 16 3.50 -10.36 -14.86
C PHE A 16 3.67 -10.34 -16.38
N ALA A 17 2.58 -10.48 -17.14
CA ALA A 17 2.57 -10.34 -18.59
C ALA A 17 2.87 -8.89 -19.03
N LEU A 18 2.29 -7.89 -18.37
CA LEU A 18 2.63 -6.48 -18.58
C LEU A 18 4.11 -6.24 -18.31
N LEU A 19 4.61 -6.67 -17.14
CA LEU A 19 6.00 -6.47 -16.75
C LEU A 19 6.97 -7.12 -17.75
N GLN A 20 6.73 -8.37 -18.13
CA GLN A 20 7.56 -9.08 -19.07
C GLN A 20 7.55 -8.41 -20.46
N ARG A 21 6.38 -7.97 -20.94
CA ARG A 21 6.25 -7.24 -22.21
C ARG A 21 7.06 -5.94 -22.21
N GLU A 22 6.97 -5.13 -21.16
CA GLU A 22 7.67 -3.84 -21.11
C GLU A 22 9.18 -4.02 -20.86
N ILE A 23 9.60 -5.08 -20.15
CA ILE A 23 11.01 -5.49 -20.06
C ILE A 23 11.55 -5.86 -21.44
N ARG A 24 10.84 -6.70 -22.21
CA ARG A 24 11.24 -7.12 -23.55
C ARG A 24 11.47 -5.92 -24.48
N ARG A 25 10.58 -4.93 -24.43
CA ARG A 25 10.73 -3.66 -25.18
C ARG A 25 11.92 -2.83 -24.73
N TYR A 26 12.30 -2.93 -23.46
CA TYR A 26 13.40 -2.15 -22.88
C TYR A 26 14.78 -2.78 -23.07
N ILE A 27 14.88 -4.10 -23.22
CA ILE A 27 16.18 -4.82 -23.41
C ILE A 27 17.02 -4.21 -24.55
N PRO A 28 16.50 -3.90 -25.75
CA PRO A 28 17.29 -3.31 -26.84
C PRO A 28 17.90 -1.94 -26.51
N TRP A 29 17.41 -1.26 -25.48
CA TRP A 29 17.96 0.03 -25.03
C TRP A 29 19.18 -0.14 -24.11
N LYS A 30 19.61 -1.38 -23.84
CA LYS A 30 20.81 -1.69 -23.08
C LYS A 30 21.93 -2.04 -24.06
N GLU A 31 23.11 -1.48 -23.80
CA GLU A 31 24.35 -1.82 -24.52
C GLU A 31 24.77 -3.28 -24.30
N LYS A 32 24.34 -3.89 -23.18
CA LYS A 32 24.64 -5.29 -22.85
C LYS A 32 23.48 -6.18 -23.28
N SER A 33 23.80 -7.29 -23.94
CA SER A 33 22.84 -8.37 -24.18
C SER A 33 22.42 -8.99 -22.85
N ILE A 34 21.18 -8.73 -22.44
CA ILE A 34 20.59 -9.30 -21.23
C ILE A 34 19.42 -10.19 -21.65
N GLN A 35 19.49 -11.46 -21.26
CA GLN A 35 18.41 -12.41 -21.53
C GLN A 35 17.13 -12.00 -20.79
N GLU A 36 15.99 -12.11 -21.49
CA GLU A 36 14.67 -11.89 -20.91
C GLU A 36 14.45 -12.80 -19.69
N PRO A 37 13.92 -12.29 -18.57
CA PRO A 37 13.63 -13.10 -17.40
C PRO A 37 12.34 -13.92 -17.53
N SER A 38 12.35 -15.12 -16.95
CA SER A 38 11.12 -15.89 -16.77
C SER A 38 10.20 -15.24 -15.72
N ILE A 39 8.92 -15.63 -15.69
CA ILE A 39 7.99 -15.18 -14.65
C ILE A 39 8.48 -15.61 -13.26
N ASP A 40 9.07 -16.81 -13.13
CA ASP A 40 9.62 -17.28 -11.86
C ASP A 40 10.83 -16.47 -11.40
N GLU A 41 11.68 -15.99 -12.32
CA GLU A 41 12.76 -15.06 -11.98
C GLU A 41 12.22 -13.69 -11.55
N LEU A 42 11.17 -13.19 -12.20
CA LEU A 42 10.50 -11.94 -11.81
C LEU A 42 9.86 -12.06 -10.42
N LYS A 43 9.19 -13.19 -10.15
CA LYS A 43 8.63 -13.52 -8.82
C LYS A 43 9.75 -13.64 -7.77
N ALA A 44 10.87 -14.27 -8.08
CA ALA A 44 12.01 -14.35 -7.18
C ALA A 44 12.58 -12.96 -6.85
N VAL A 45 12.78 -12.11 -7.85
CA VAL A 45 13.27 -10.74 -7.66
C VAL A 45 12.31 -9.95 -6.76
N MET A 46 11.00 -10.04 -7.01
CA MET A 46 9.98 -9.40 -6.17
C MET A 46 9.99 -9.96 -4.73
N ALA A 47 10.13 -11.27 -4.57
CA ALA A 47 10.22 -11.90 -3.25
C ALA A 47 11.47 -11.47 -2.47
N ILE A 48 12.62 -11.33 -3.14
CA ILE A 48 13.84 -10.80 -2.51
C ILE A 48 13.67 -9.32 -2.11
N GLN A 49 12.92 -8.52 -2.88
CA GLN A 49 12.55 -7.16 -2.47
C GLN A 49 11.76 -7.18 -1.15
N PHE A 50 10.74 -8.02 -1.02
CA PHE A 50 10.00 -8.15 0.24
C PHE A 50 10.83 -8.73 1.38
N PHE A 51 11.66 -9.75 1.09
CA PHE A 51 12.60 -10.35 2.04
C PHE A 51 13.51 -9.28 2.66
N SER A 52 13.97 -8.32 1.86
CA SER A 52 14.82 -7.24 2.37
C SER A 52 14.16 -6.30 3.38
N GLY A 53 12.82 -6.32 3.49
CA GLY A 53 12.09 -5.53 4.47
C GLY A 53 12.10 -6.11 5.87
N TYR A 54 12.33 -7.42 6.04
CA TYR A 54 12.42 -8.08 7.35
C TYR A 54 13.76 -8.78 7.60
N HIS A 55 14.63 -8.85 6.60
CA HIS A 55 15.99 -9.38 6.73
C HIS A 55 17.00 -8.35 6.21
N CYS A 56 17.44 -7.46 7.10
CA CYS A 56 18.37 -6.39 6.76
C CYS A 56 19.81 -6.90 6.69
N VAL A 57 20.54 -6.48 5.65
CA VAL A 57 21.99 -6.70 5.51
C VAL A 57 22.68 -5.35 5.27
N PRO A 58 23.98 -5.18 5.59
CA PRO A 58 24.65 -3.87 5.45
C PRO A 58 24.64 -3.30 4.02
N SER A 59 24.60 -4.18 3.02
CA SER A 59 24.50 -3.84 1.60
C SER A 59 23.86 -4.99 0.86
N ARG A 60 23.07 -4.70 -0.19
CA ARG A 60 22.41 -5.72 -1.02
C ARG A 60 23.35 -6.85 -1.45
N ARG A 61 24.62 -6.55 -1.75
CA ARG A 61 25.59 -7.55 -2.22
C ARG A 61 25.83 -8.66 -1.21
N HIS A 62 25.61 -8.38 0.08
CA HIS A 62 25.86 -9.32 1.16
C HIS A 62 24.80 -10.44 1.23
N TYR A 63 23.63 -10.30 0.59
CA TYR A 63 22.74 -11.46 0.39
C TYR A 63 23.41 -12.61 -0.39
N TRP A 64 24.47 -12.31 -1.14
CA TRP A 64 25.29 -13.27 -1.88
C TRP A 64 26.74 -13.29 -1.38
N SER A 65 27.01 -12.86 -0.13
CA SER A 65 28.35 -13.01 0.43
C SER A 65 28.68 -14.49 0.62
N ASN A 66 29.96 -14.86 0.49
CA ASN A 66 30.45 -16.17 0.92
C ASN A 66 31.02 -16.13 2.33
N ASP A 67 31.10 -14.95 2.95
CA ASP A 67 31.57 -14.82 4.33
C ASP A 67 30.58 -15.50 5.28
N PRO A 68 31.03 -16.37 6.21
CA PRO A 68 30.14 -17.19 7.04
C PRO A 68 29.13 -16.39 7.88
N ASP A 69 29.48 -15.16 8.27
CA ASP A 69 28.66 -14.26 9.08
C ASP A 69 27.67 -13.42 8.25
N LEU A 70 27.84 -13.38 6.92
CA LEU A 70 27.00 -12.59 6.00
C LEU A 70 26.24 -13.44 4.99
N HIS A 71 26.57 -14.72 4.82
CA HIS A 71 25.97 -15.58 3.82
C HIS A 71 24.47 -15.81 4.06
N VAL A 72 23.66 -15.58 3.03
CA VAL A 72 22.21 -15.79 3.06
C VAL A 72 21.81 -16.81 1.98
N SER A 73 21.93 -18.10 2.30
CA SER A 73 21.59 -19.21 1.39
C SER A 73 20.17 -19.10 0.83
N PHE A 74 19.24 -18.62 1.65
CA PHE A 74 17.84 -18.35 1.28
C PHE A 74 17.68 -17.46 0.03
N VAL A 75 18.67 -16.63 -0.28
CA VAL A 75 18.71 -15.78 -1.49
C VAL A 75 19.74 -16.30 -2.49
N ALA A 76 20.95 -16.65 -2.03
CA ALA A 76 22.08 -17.01 -2.88
C ALA A 76 21.82 -18.26 -3.74
N ASP A 77 21.07 -19.21 -3.20
CA ASP A 77 20.76 -20.48 -3.88
C ASP A 77 19.74 -20.29 -5.00
N ILE A 78 18.84 -19.31 -4.87
CA ILE A 78 17.73 -19.08 -5.79
C ILE A 78 18.17 -18.37 -7.08
N ILE A 79 18.96 -17.31 -6.96
CA ILE A 79 19.37 -16.49 -8.11
C ILE A 79 20.79 -15.99 -7.89
N SER A 80 21.61 -15.86 -8.94
CA SER A 80 22.94 -15.27 -8.78
C SER A 80 22.85 -13.76 -8.61
N ARG A 81 23.80 -13.15 -7.88
CA ARG A 81 23.89 -11.68 -7.72
C ARG A 81 23.84 -10.96 -9.07
N ASN A 82 24.63 -11.44 -10.03
CA ASN A 82 24.73 -10.84 -11.36
C ASN A 82 23.41 -10.92 -12.11
N ARG A 83 22.68 -12.04 -12.02
CA ARG A 83 21.37 -12.19 -12.66
C ARG A 83 20.32 -11.30 -12.00
N PHE A 84 20.29 -11.24 -10.66
CA PHE A 84 19.43 -10.35 -9.91
C PHE A 84 19.65 -8.87 -10.29
N ASP A 85 20.90 -8.42 -10.32
CA ASP A 85 21.25 -7.05 -10.72
C ASP A 85 20.92 -6.77 -12.19
N ALA A 86 21.13 -7.74 -13.08
CA ALA A 86 20.75 -7.64 -14.49
C ALA A 86 19.24 -7.43 -14.64
N ILE A 87 18.41 -8.24 -13.99
CA ILE A 87 16.94 -8.13 -14.04
C ILE A 87 16.48 -6.78 -13.46
N LEU A 88 17.01 -6.36 -12.31
CA LEU A 88 16.66 -5.05 -11.76
C LEU A 88 17.03 -3.89 -12.69
N SER A 89 18.13 -4.02 -13.44
CA SER A 89 18.57 -2.99 -14.39
C SER A 89 17.61 -2.82 -15.57
N ILE A 90 16.90 -3.89 -15.96
CA ILE A 90 15.93 -3.90 -17.06
C ILE A 90 14.46 -3.82 -16.61
N LEU A 91 14.17 -3.90 -15.30
CA LEU A 91 12.81 -3.74 -14.78
C LEU A 91 12.15 -2.45 -15.30
N HIS A 92 11.03 -2.56 -16.01
CA HIS A 92 10.43 -1.43 -16.73
C HIS A 92 8.92 -1.67 -16.89
N PHE A 93 8.12 -0.60 -16.93
CA PHE A 93 6.65 -0.69 -16.91
C PHE A 93 5.95 0.10 -18.02
N ALA A 94 6.68 0.74 -18.93
CA ALA A 94 6.10 1.53 -20.00
C ALA A 94 6.97 1.58 -21.25
N ASP A 95 6.37 1.68 -22.43
CA ASP A 95 7.10 1.84 -23.68
C ASP A 95 7.77 3.23 -23.76
N ASN A 96 9.11 3.26 -23.77
CA ASN A 96 9.89 4.50 -23.86
C ASN A 96 9.62 5.29 -25.14
N GLN A 97 9.18 4.64 -26.22
CA GLN A 97 8.87 5.30 -27.50
C GLN A 97 7.54 6.07 -27.46
N ARG A 98 6.65 5.72 -26.52
CA ARG A 98 5.28 6.27 -26.43
C ARG A 98 5.03 7.06 -25.14
N LEU A 99 6.09 7.44 -24.43
CA LEU A 99 5.94 8.20 -23.18
C LEU A 99 5.40 9.61 -23.43
N ASN A 100 4.30 9.94 -22.77
CA ASN A 100 3.86 11.32 -22.64
C ASN A 100 4.82 12.08 -21.72
N ARG A 101 5.67 12.95 -22.30
CA ARG A 101 6.70 13.71 -21.56
C ARG A 101 6.11 14.73 -20.57
N SER A 102 4.87 15.14 -20.76
CA SER A 102 4.16 16.04 -19.83
C SER A 102 3.68 15.29 -18.57
N ASP A 103 3.56 13.97 -18.64
CA ASP A 103 3.18 13.12 -17.52
C ASP A 103 4.41 12.65 -16.73
N ARG A 104 4.61 13.24 -15.54
CA ARG A 104 5.71 12.86 -14.64
C ARG A 104 5.67 11.39 -14.21
N MET A 105 4.48 10.76 -14.24
CA MET A 105 4.27 9.35 -13.88
C MET A 105 4.22 8.42 -15.09
N ALA A 106 4.52 8.90 -16.31
CA ALA A 106 4.37 8.11 -17.54
C ALA A 106 5.05 6.73 -17.49
N LYS A 107 6.21 6.62 -16.81
CA LYS A 107 6.94 5.35 -16.66
C LYS A 107 6.27 4.32 -15.75
N LEU A 108 5.35 4.75 -14.90
CA LEU A 108 4.57 3.89 -14.00
C LEU A 108 3.09 3.88 -14.36
N ARG A 109 2.63 4.69 -15.32
CA ARG A 109 1.21 4.80 -15.66
C ARG A 109 0.56 3.44 -15.93
N PRO A 110 1.15 2.51 -16.72
CA PRO A 110 0.54 1.20 -16.92
C PRO A 110 0.44 0.37 -15.64
N LEU A 111 1.45 0.46 -14.76
CA LEU A 111 1.42 -0.16 -13.44
C LEU A 111 0.33 0.45 -12.56
N MET A 112 0.24 1.78 -12.52
CA MET A 112 -0.76 2.50 -11.73
C MET A 112 -2.17 2.28 -12.26
N ASP A 113 -2.35 2.09 -13.56
CA ASP A 113 -3.65 1.77 -14.12
C ASP A 113 -4.04 0.34 -13.73
N HIS A 114 -3.10 -0.61 -13.75
CA HIS A 114 -3.33 -1.98 -13.29
C HIS A 114 -3.59 -2.07 -11.77
N CYS A 115 -2.74 -1.46 -10.93
CA CYS A 115 -2.86 -1.51 -9.47
C CYS A 115 -3.86 -0.49 -8.89
N GLY A 116 -4.00 0.69 -9.49
CA GLY A 116 -4.96 1.72 -9.12
C GLY A 116 -6.37 1.37 -9.58
N ALA A 117 -6.50 0.57 -10.65
CA ALA A 117 -7.73 -0.16 -10.90
C ALA A 117 -8.07 -1.08 -9.74
N ALA A 118 -7.17 -1.55 -8.87
CA ALA A 118 -7.60 -2.43 -7.76
C ALA A 118 -8.59 -1.73 -6.80
N VAL A 119 -8.41 -0.44 -6.47
CA VAL A 119 -9.40 0.30 -5.66
C VAL A 119 -10.70 0.48 -6.45
N LYS A 120 -10.61 0.84 -7.73
CA LYS A 120 -11.80 0.99 -8.60
C LYS A 120 -12.49 -0.34 -8.87
N ILE A 121 -11.76 -1.45 -9.05
CA ILE A 121 -12.22 -2.82 -9.26
C ILE A 121 -12.84 -3.33 -7.97
N LEU A 122 -12.24 -3.07 -6.81
CA LEU A 122 -12.83 -3.43 -5.52
C LEU A 122 -14.12 -2.67 -5.31
N VAL A 123 -14.15 -1.36 -5.59
CA VAL A 123 -15.36 -0.54 -5.55
C VAL A 123 -16.39 -1.04 -6.57
N ASP A 124 -16.01 -1.27 -7.83
CA ASP A 124 -16.91 -1.74 -8.91
C ASP A 124 -17.42 -3.16 -8.68
N LYS A 125 -16.67 -4.00 -7.94
CA LYS A 125 -17.11 -5.32 -7.48
C LYS A 125 -18.10 -5.23 -6.31
N LEU A 126 -18.23 -4.08 -5.65
CA LEU A 126 -19.32 -3.88 -4.69
C LEU A 126 -20.63 -3.69 -5.46
N PRO A 127 -21.72 -4.38 -5.04
CA PRO A 127 -23.06 -4.12 -5.56
C PRO A 127 -23.35 -2.62 -5.59
N GLU A 128 -23.99 -2.15 -6.66
CA GLU A 128 -24.27 -0.72 -6.87
C GLU A 128 -25.04 -0.08 -5.69
N GLN A 129 -25.93 -0.86 -5.08
CA GLN A 129 -26.69 -0.48 -3.88
C GLN A 129 -25.79 -0.25 -2.66
N ILE A 130 -24.69 -1.00 -2.52
CA ILE A 130 -23.71 -0.81 -1.44
C ILE A 130 -22.80 0.38 -1.74
N ARG A 131 -22.45 0.61 -3.01
CA ARG A 131 -21.61 1.74 -3.42
C ARG A 131 -22.25 3.10 -3.13
N LYS A 132 -23.53 3.27 -3.46
CA LYS A 132 -24.24 4.55 -3.39
C LYS A 132 -24.64 4.95 -1.96
N ASP A 133 -24.90 3.97 -1.09
CA ASP A 133 -25.44 4.26 0.25
C ASP A 133 -24.43 4.03 1.39
N SER A 134 -23.24 3.44 1.13
CA SER A 134 -22.32 3.03 2.21
C SER A 134 -20.88 3.54 2.09
N LEU A 135 -20.48 4.17 0.98
CA LEU A 135 -19.09 4.59 0.81
C LEU A 135 -18.84 5.98 1.40
N HIS A 136 -18.00 6.04 2.44
CA HIS A 136 -17.53 7.29 3.04
C HIS A 136 -16.01 7.38 2.96
N ILE A 137 -15.51 8.42 2.28
CA ILE A 137 -14.08 8.67 2.08
C ILE A 137 -13.57 9.65 3.14
N TYR A 138 -12.51 9.27 3.85
CA TYR A 138 -11.82 10.16 4.78
C TYR A 138 -10.48 10.61 4.18
N THR A 139 -10.25 11.93 4.12
CA THR A 139 -9.08 12.51 3.42
C THR A 139 -8.29 13.47 4.30
N ASP A 140 -6.96 13.44 4.17
CA ASP A 140 -6.09 14.46 4.78
C ASP A 140 -6.21 15.81 4.04
N ASN A 141 -5.66 16.85 4.65
CA ASN A 141 -5.67 18.24 4.22
C ASN A 141 -5.10 18.48 2.83
N LEU A 142 -4.21 17.61 2.33
CA LEU A 142 -3.65 17.72 1.00
C LEU A 142 -4.71 17.42 -0.08
N PHE A 143 -5.60 16.48 0.21
CA PHE A 143 -6.56 15.91 -0.75
C PHE A 143 -7.97 16.47 -0.59
N THR A 144 -8.25 17.22 0.47
CA THR A 144 -9.58 17.76 0.73
C THR A 144 -9.78 19.13 0.08
N SER A 145 -10.84 19.27 -0.72
CA SER A 145 -11.26 20.55 -1.30
C SER A 145 -12.78 20.60 -1.52
N TYR A 146 -13.36 21.81 -1.47
CA TYR A 146 -14.80 21.98 -1.68
C TYR A 146 -15.31 21.43 -3.04
N PRO A 147 -14.65 21.70 -4.20
CA PRO A 147 -15.12 21.14 -5.47
C PRO A 147 -15.13 19.61 -5.50
N LEU A 148 -14.10 18.97 -4.92
CA LEU A 148 -14.02 17.51 -4.83
C LEU A 148 -15.13 16.93 -3.96
N MET A 149 -15.37 17.52 -2.78
CA MET A 149 -16.44 17.08 -1.88
C MET A 149 -17.83 17.24 -2.50
N LYS A 150 -18.04 18.31 -3.28
CA LYS A 150 -19.28 18.51 -4.04
C LYS A 150 -19.45 17.42 -5.11
N ALA A 151 -18.39 17.05 -5.83
CA ALA A 151 -18.42 15.98 -6.83
C ALA A 151 -18.73 14.62 -6.19
N PHE A 152 -18.06 14.26 -5.09
CA PHE A 152 -18.39 13.05 -4.34
C PHE A 152 -19.85 13.03 -3.90
N LYS A 153 -20.36 14.16 -3.36
CA LYS A 153 -21.75 14.25 -2.94
C LYS A 153 -22.74 14.07 -4.10
N SER A 154 -22.46 14.60 -5.29
CA SER A 154 -23.32 14.39 -6.47
C SER A 154 -23.32 12.93 -6.97
N GLU A 155 -22.30 12.16 -6.65
CA GLU A 155 -22.19 10.74 -6.96
C GLU A 155 -22.75 9.84 -5.84
N GLY A 156 -23.29 10.43 -4.76
CA GLY A 156 -23.79 9.70 -3.59
C GLY A 156 -22.69 9.29 -2.59
N ILE A 157 -21.45 9.73 -2.79
CA ILE A 157 -20.31 9.34 -1.96
C ILE A 157 -20.14 10.33 -0.79
N GLY A 158 -20.14 9.79 0.43
CA GLY A 158 -19.82 10.54 1.64
C GLY A 158 -18.35 10.94 1.68
N SER A 159 -18.03 12.14 2.16
CA SER A 159 -16.63 12.54 2.35
C SER A 159 -16.45 13.43 3.57
N THR A 160 -15.35 13.21 4.29
CA THR A 160 -14.93 14.04 5.43
C THR A 160 -13.42 14.20 5.41
N GLY A 161 -12.94 15.43 5.56
CA GLY A 161 -11.50 15.66 5.54
C GLY A 161 -11.09 16.98 6.15
N THR A 162 -9.86 17.03 6.65
CA THR A 162 -9.28 18.29 7.12
C THR A 162 -9.06 19.22 5.93
N MET A 163 -9.23 20.53 6.08
CA MET A 163 -9.10 21.50 4.98
C MET A 163 -8.05 22.57 5.29
N ARG A 164 -7.17 22.83 4.32
CA ARG A 164 -6.21 23.94 4.41
C ARG A 164 -6.90 25.29 4.23
N GLN A 165 -6.40 26.31 4.91
CA GLN A 165 -6.93 27.67 4.86
C GLN A 165 -7.03 28.22 3.43
N ASN A 166 -6.02 27.98 2.58
CA ASN A 166 -5.98 28.44 1.20
C ASN A 166 -7.02 27.78 0.29
N ARG A 167 -7.67 26.70 0.72
CA ARG A 167 -8.73 26.00 -0.03
C ARG A 167 -10.14 26.52 0.27
N LEU A 168 -10.29 27.42 1.24
CA LEU A 168 -11.59 27.91 1.73
C LEU A 168 -12.17 29.06 0.90
N LYS A 169 -11.41 29.68 -0.02
CA LYS A 169 -11.85 30.69 -1.01
C LYS A 169 -13.01 31.61 -0.54
N GLY A 170 -12.81 32.38 0.52
CA GLY A 170 -13.80 33.36 1.01
C GLY A 170 -14.86 32.83 1.98
N CYS A 171 -14.74 31.58 2.45
CA CYS A 171 -15.61 31.01 3.49
C CYS A 171 -15.62 31.90 4.76
N PRO A 172 -16.78 32.32 5.29
CA PRO A 172 -16.91 33.24 6.42
C PRO A 172 -16.66 32.57 7.79
N LEU A 173 -15.58 31.79 7.90
CA LEU A 173 -15.13 31.21 9.16
C LEU A 173 -14.30 32.22 9.96
N LYS A 174 -14.41 32.16 11.29
CA LYS A 174 -13.47 32.87 12.19
C LYS A 174 -12.04 32.52 11.80
N SER A 175 -11.17 33.53 11.68
CA SER A 175 -9.77 33.34 11.27
C SER A 175 -9.02 32.40 12.23
N VAL A 176 -7.93 31.79 11.75
CA VAL A 176 -7.09 30.92 12.60
C VAL A 176 -6.56 31.69 13.83
N ALA A 177 -6.20 32.96 13.66
CA ALA A 177 -5.76 33.82 14.76
C ALA A 177 -6.88 34.06 15.79
N ALA A 178 -8.09 34.40 15.33
CA ALA A 178 -9.24 34.58 16.21
C ALA A 178 -9.66 33.27 16.91
N MET A 179 -9.42 32.11 16.29
CA MET A 179 -9.71 30.83 16.92
C MET A 179 -8.70 30.45 18.01
N LYS A 180 -7.49 31.00 18.02
CA LYS A 180 -6.50 30.74 19.09
C LYS A 180 -6.83 31.48 20.39
N THR A 181 -7.63 32.55 20.34
CA THR A 181 -7.99 33.36 21.51
C THR A 181 -9.25 32.86 22.22
N VAL A 182 -10.07 32.06 21.53
CA VAL A 182 -11.27 31.47 22.13
C VAL A 182 -10.93 30.23 22.95
N ALA A 183 -11.79 29.89 23.90
CA ALA A 183 -11.62 28.72 24.75
C ALA A 183 -11.46 27.42 23.92
N ARG A 184 -10.62 26.51 24.40
CA ARG A 184 -10.47 25.16 23.81
C ARG A 184 -11.82 24.44 23.80
N GLY A 185 -12.13 23.77 22.69
CA GLY A 185 -13.44 23.18 22.42
C GLY A 185 -14.39 24.10 21.64
N SER A 186 -14.09 25.40 21.54
CA SER A 186 -14.91 26.34 20.77
C SER A 186 -14.86 26.04 19.27
N MET A 187 -15.92 26.39 18.55
CA MET A 187 -16.00 26.19 17.11
C MET A 187 -16.57 27.39 16.35
N SER A 188 -16.23 27.49 15.07
CA SER A 188 -16.88 28.33 14.07
C SER A 188 -17.40 27.41 12.97
N VAL A 189 -18.67 27.59 12.60
CA VAL A 189 -19.40 26.68 11.72
C VAL A 189 -19.95 27.49 10.56
N VAL A 190 -19.76 26.97 9.36
CA VAL A 190 -20.42 27.43 8.14
C VAL A 190 -21.06 26.21 7.50
N VAL A 191 -22.30 26.35 7.06
CA VAL A 191 -22.98 25.35 6.24
C VAL A 191 -23.26 26.00 4.90
N GLU A 192 -22.75 25.42 3.83
CA GLU A 192 -23.07 25.90 2.49
C GLU A 192 -24.50 25.44 2.14
N MET A 193 -25.36 26.40 1.80
CA MET A 193 -26.81 26.17 1.73
C MET A 193 -27.24 25.26 0.57
N ASN A 194 -26.54 25.28 -0.57
CA ASN A 194 -26.95 24.54 -1.77
C ASN A 194 -26.54 23.06 -1.73
N SER A 195 -25.37 22.79 -1.15
CA SER A 195 -24.72 21.48 -1.07
C SER A 195 -24.88 20.86 0.31
N GLY A 196 -25.27 21.62 1.33
CA GLY A 196 -25.37 21.15 2.71
C GLY A 196 -24.03 20.67 3.28
N ILE A 197 -22.90 21.16 2.75
CA ILE A 197 -21.56 20.79 3.23
C ILE A 197 -21.26 21.59 4.50
N TYR A 198 -20.93 20.88 5.57
CA TYR A 198 -20.47 21.48 6.81
C TYR A 198 -18.99 21.80 6.69
N ILE A 199 -18.61 23.02 7.02
CA ILE A 199 -17.23 23.46 7.18
C ILE A 199 -17.08 23.99 8.60
N VAL A 200 -16.28 23.31 9.40
CA VAL A 200 -16.13 23.59 10.83
C VAL A 200 -14.68 23.85 11.16
N ARG A 201 -14.43 24.94 11.88
CA ARG A 201 -13.16 25.20 12.54
C ARG A 201 -13.32 24.96 14.02
N TRP A 202 -12.60 23.99 14.56
CA TRP A 202 -12.63 23.60 15.97
C TRP A 202 -11.28 23.90 16.62
N ASN A 203 -11.29 24.53 17.79
CA ASN A 203 -10.07 24.86 18.53
C ASN A 203 -9.71 23.76 19.53
N ASP A 204 -8.60 23.08 19.33
CA ASP A 204 -8.03 22.14 20.30
C ASP A 204 -6.68 22.66 20.84
N ASN A 205 -5.58 21.91 20.68
CA ASN A 205 -4.24 22.45 20.87
C ASN A 205 -3.90 23.52 19.80
N ALA A 206 -4.46 23.35 18.61
CA ALA A 206 -4.43 24.32 17.52
C ALA A 206 -5.78 24.30 16.79
N PRO A 207 -6.17 25.40 16.13
CA PRO A 207 -7.37 25.41 15.30
C PRO A 207 -7.24 24.45 14.11
N VAL A 208 -8.15 23.49 14.02
CA VAL A 208 -8.28 22.56 12.90
C VAL A 208 -9.52 22.94 12.09
N THR A 209 -9.38 22.97 10.77
CA THR A 209 -10.54 23.13 9.87
C THR A 209 -10.83 21.79 9.23
N ILE A 210 -12.09 21.41 9.20
CA ILE A 210 -12.58 20.15 8.66
C ILE A 210 -13.88 20.42 7.89
N ALA A 211 -14.07 19.69 6.80
CA ALA A 211 -15.29 19.72 6.04
C ALA A 211 -15.89 18.31 5.93
N SER A 212 -17.20 18.25 5.82
CA SER A 212 -17.95 17.01 5.80
C SER A 212 -19.23 17.15 4.99
N THR A 213 -19.51 16.18 4.11
CA THR A 213 -20.76 16.10 3.35
C THR A 213 -21.87 15.35 4.09
N VAL A 214 -21.51 14.57 5.13
CA VAL A 214 -22.39 13.62 5.84
C VAL A 214 -22.64 14.05 7.28
N HIS A 215 -21.57 14.33 8.03
CA HIS A 215 -21.64 14.63 9.46
C HIS A 215 -21.66 16.13 9.74
N GLY A 216 -22.58 16.57 10.59
CA GLY A 216 -22.62 17.90 11.19
C GLY A 216 -21.92 17.98 12.55
N THR A 217 -22.27 18.99 13.35
CA THR A 217 -21.62 19.25 14.65
C THR A 217 -22.18 18.46 15.82
N LYS A 218 -23.44 18.00 15.71
CA LYS A 218 -24.17 17.29 16.77
C LYS A 218 -24.20 15.77 16.51
N PRO A 219 -24.27 14.94 17.58
CA PRO A 219 -24.14 15.32 18.98
C PRO A 219 -22.71 15.77 19.32
N MET A 220 -22.59 16.60 20.35
CA MET A 220 -21.28 16.95 20.92
C MET A 220 -20.95 15.97 22.03
N VAL A 221 -19.70 15.52 22.07
CA VAL A 221 -19.22 14.57 23.08
C VAL A 221 -17.99 15.13 23.75
N ASP A 222 -17.95 15.08 25.08
CA ASP A 222 -16.77 15.43 25.85
C ASP A 222 -15.69 14.36 25.69
N VAL A 223 -14.56 14.74 25.11
CA VAL A 223 -13.40 13.86 24.97
C VAL A 223 -12.33 14.24 26.00
N LYS A 224 -11.72 13.21 26.61
CA LYS A 224 -10.59 13.38 27.53
C LYS A 224 -9.35 13.76 26.73
N ARG A 225 -8.81 14.96 26.97
CA ARG A 225 -7.62 15.50 26.28
C ARG A 225 -6.60 16.00 27.29
N TYR A 226 -5.33 15.74 27.04
CA TYR A 226 -4.25 16.31 27.85
C TYR A 226 -4.12 17.82 27.56
N SER A 227 -4.05 18.64 28.61
CA SER A 227 -3.77 20.07 28.53
C SER A 227 -2.33 20.31 28.96
N GLN A 228 -1.48 20.80 28.05
CA GLN A 228 -0.10 21.15 28.39
C GLN A 228 -0.04 22.32 29.39
N LYS A 229 -0.97 23.28 29.27
CA LYS A 229 -1.07 24.44 30.18
C LYS A 229 -1.41 24.03 31.61
N GLU A 230 -2.33 23.08 31.77
CA GLU A 230 -2.81 22.64 33.09
C GLU A 230 -2.12 21.36 33.59
N LYS A 231 -1.24 20.75 32.77
CA LYS A 231 -0.55 19.47 33.03
C LYS A 231 -1.47 18.34 33.49
N LYS A 232 -2.73 18.34 33.06
CA LYS A 232 -3.75 17.34 33.41
C LYS A 232 -4.68 17.06 32.24
N HIS A 233 -5.43 15.97 32.36
CA HIS A 233 -6.50 15.67 31.42
C HIS A 233 -7.74 16.52 31.73
N ILE A 234 -8.26 17.19 30.70
CA ILE A 234 -9.47 17.99 30.74
C ILE A 234 -10.53 17.39 29.80
N LYS A 235 -11.80 17.73 30.04
CA LYS A 235 -12.89 17.40 29.13
C LYS A 235 -13.03 18.53 28.11
N VAL A 236 -13.00 18.19 26.83
CA VAL A 236 -13.16 19.14 25.73
C VAL A 236 -14.36 18.72 24.88
N PRO A 237 -15.35 19.59 24.65
CA PRO A 237 -16.48 19.27 23.78
C PRO A 237 -15.98 19.14 22.33
N GLN A 238 -16.21 17.96 21.74
CA GLN A 238 -15.81 17.64 20.37
C GLN A 238 -17.05 17.40 19.49
N PRO A 239 -17.10 18.01 18.29
CA PRO A 239 -18.24 17.83 17.37
C PRO A 239 -18.19 16.46 16.69
N LYS A 240 -19.37 15.94 16.33
CA LYS A 240 -19.53 14.60 15.73
C LYS A 240 -18.61 14.37 14.52
N LEU A 241 -18.52 15.32 13.61
CA LEU A 241 -17.68 15.19 12.42
C LEU A 241 -16.17 15.06 12.73
N ILE A 242 -15.66 15.68 13.80
CA ILE A 242 -14.26 15.49 14.24
C ILE A 242 -14.08 14.10 14.85
N GLN A 243 -15.08 13.60 15.59
CA GLN A 243 -15.06 12.26 16.16
C GLN A 243 -14.97 11.21 15.05
N GLU A 244 -15.83 11.28 14.03
CA GLU A 244 -15.82 10.34 12.92
C GLU A 244 -14.52 10.43 12.10
N TYR A 245 -14.00 11.63 11.89
CA TYR A 245 -12.70 11.80 11.25
C TYR A 245 -11.58 11.14 12.06
N ASN A 246 -11.49 11.39 13.38
CA ASN A 246 -10.47 10.77 14.23
C ASN A 246 -10.58 9.24 14.26
N ARG A 247 -11.80 8.70 14.17
CA ARG A 247 -12.05 7.25 14.12
C ARG A 247 -11.52 6.63 12.83
N ALA A 248 -11.67 7.32 11.70
CA ALA A 248 -11.37 6.77 10.38
C ALA A 248 -9.99 7.16 9.83
N MET A 249 -9.46 8.34 10.20
CA MET A 249 -8.18 8.87 9.66
C MET A 249 -6.99 7.94 9.92
N GLY A 250 -7.05 7.15 11.00
CA GLY A 250 -5.99 6.23 11.38
C GLY A 250 -5.71 5.14 10.35
N GLY A 251 -6.63 4.88 9.40
CA GLY A 251 -6.42 3.87 8.35
C GLY A 251 -5.18 4.14 7.49
N THR A 252 -5.02 5.38 7.01
CA THR A 252 -3.87 5.77 6.18
C THR A 252 -2.58 5.79 7.00
N ASP A 253 -2.59 6.39 8.19
CA ASP A 253 -1.40 6.44 9.06
C ASP A 253 -0.95 5.04 9.48
N THR A 254 -1.90 4.15 9.78
CA THR A 254 -1.62 2.74 10.10
C THR A 254 -1.06 2.00 8.89
N MET A 255 -1.60 2.23 7.70
CA MET A 255 -1.05 1.66 6.47
C MET A 255 0.39 2.13 6.26
N ASP A 256 0.66 3.44 6.34
CA ASP A 256 1.99 4.00 6.18
C ASP A 256 2.97 3.46 7.23
N GLN A 257 2.54 3.33 8.48
CA GLN A 257 3.32 2.72 9.55
C GLN A 257 3.65 1.26 9.23
N ASN A 258 2.65 0.45 8.88
CA ASN A 258 2.82 -0.98 8.55
C ASN A 258 3.71 -1.20 7.32
N VAL A 259 3.56 -0.38 6.28
CA VAL A 259 4.42 -0.40 5.09
C VAL A 259 5.86 0.01 5.47
N SER A 260 6.02 0.96 6.39
CA SER A 260 7.32 1.38 6.89
C SER A 260 8.00 0.31 7.75
N SER A 261 7.25 -0.44 8.56
CA SER A 261 7.78 -1.52 9.42
C SER A 261 8.48 -2.64 8.64
N TYR A 262 8.07 -2.89 7.40
CA TYR A 262 8.69 -3.88 6.50
C TYR A 262 9.15 -3.24 5.19
N ARG A 263 9.66 -2.00 5.27
CA ARG A 263 10.07 -1.21 4.11
C ARG A 263 11.15 -1.95 3.31
N ILE A 264 10.89 -2.17 2.01
CA ILE A 264 11.82 -2.77 1.06
C ILE A 264 13.17 -2.03 1.08
N GLY A 265 14.24 -2.75 1.41
CA GLY A 265 15.60 -2.25 1.55
C GLY A 265 16.41 -2.19 0.25
N ILE A 266 15.96 -2.86 -0.82
CA ILE A 266 16.65 -2.84 -2.12
C ILE A 266 16.53 -1.43 -2.77
N ARG A 267 17.67 -0.81 -3.07
CA ARG A 267 17.77 0.52 -3.69
C ARG A 267 18.14 0.47 -5.19
N GLN A 268 17.60 1.39 -5.98
CA GLN A 268 17.95 1.61 -7.38
C GLN A 268 18.04 3.10 -7.74
N ARG A 269 18.68 3.41 -8.87
CA ARG A 269 18.86 4.78 -9.37
C ARG A 269 17.70 5.30 -10.23
N LYS A 270 16.74 4.44 -10.60
CA LYS A 270 15.56 4.84 -11.39
C LYS A 270 14.68 5.74 -10.53
N TYR A 271 14.34 6.95 -10.99
CA TYR A 271 13.60 7.93 -10.17
C TYR A 271 12.27 7.39 -9.63
N TRP A 272 11.60 6.53 -10.41
CA TRP A 272 10.31 5.94 -10.07
C TRP A 272 10.42 4.76 -9.09
N TRP A 273 11.62 4.30 -8.76
CA TRP A 273 11.85 3.12 -7.92
C TRP A 273 11.23 3.24 -6.53
N CYS A 274 11.32 4.43 -5.92
CA CYS A 274 10.71 4.67 -4.62
C CYS A 274 9.17 4.52 -4.65
N ILE A 275 8.54 4.96 -5.74
CA ILE A 275 7.09 4.83 -5.94
C ILE A 275 6.72 3.37 -6.19
N TYR A 276 7.48 2.66 -7.03
CA TYR A 276 7.28 1.23 -7.27
C TYR A 276 7.37 0.41 -5.96
N ASN A 277 8.42 0.61 -5.16
CA ASN A 277 8.54 -0.08 -3.87
C ASN A 277 7.42 0.28 -2.89
N TRP A 278 6.93 1.52 -2.91
CA TRP A 278 5.79 1.91 -2.10
C TRP A 278 4.51 1.20 -2.56
N ILE A 279 4.27 1.10 -3.88
CA ILE A 279 3.14 0.34 -4.45
C ILE A 279 3.22 -1.13 -4.01
N LEU A 280 4.38 -1.77 -4.12
CA LEU A 280 4.58 -3.15 -3.65
C LEU A 280 4.22 -3.31 -2.17
N GLY A 281 4.70 -2.40 -1.32
CA GLY A 281 4.42 -2.40 0.12
C GLY A 281 2.95 -2.19 0.43
N ALA A 282 2.30 -1.20 -0.20
CA ALA A 282 0.89 -0.90 -0.03
C ALA A 282 0.00 -2.08 -0.48
N THR A 283 0.33 -2.70 -1.62
CA THR A 283 -0.39 -3.89 -2.10
C THR A 283 -0.23 -5.08 -1.16
N MET A 284 0.98 -5.32 -0.64
CA MET A 284 1.23 -6.37 0.36
C MET A 284 0.40 -6.12 1.63
N GLN A 285 0.34 -4.87 2.11
CA GLN A 285 -0.47 -4.47 3.24
C GLN A 285 -1.98 -4.70 3.00
N ASN A 286 -2.49 -4.32 1.82
CA ASN A 286 -3.90 -4.54 1.47
C ASN A 286 -4.24 -6.03 1.37
N SER A 287 -3.35 -6.83 0.79
CA SER A 287 -3.48 -8.29 0.70
C SER A 287 -3.54 -8.91 2.10
N TRP A 288 -2.67 -8.47 3.01
CA TRP A 288 -2.70 -8.92 4.41
C TRP A 288 -4.00 -8.54 5.13
N LEU A 289 -4.51 -7.32 4.93
CA LEU A 289 -5.79 -6.91 5.53
C LEU A 289 -6.96 -7.77 5.06
N ILE A 290 -7.05 -8.06 3.76
CA ILE A 290 -8.05 -8.98 3.19
C ILE A 290 -7.91 -10.37 3.81
N TYR A 291 -6.68 -10.88 3.89
CA TYR A 291 -6.41 -12.19 4.48
C TYR A 291 -6.82 -12.25 5.96
N ARG A 292 -6.61 -11.17 6.72
CA ARG A 292 -6.98 -11.06 8.14
C ARG A 292 -8.48 -11.03 8.40
N LEU A 293 -9.31 -10.68 7.41
CA LEU A 293 -10.77 -10.79 7.55
C LEU A 293 -11.19 -12.24 7.86
N TYR A 294 -10.46 -13.22 7.32
CA TYR A 294 -10.69 -14.64 7.55
C TYR A 294 -9.69 -15.29 8.51
N ASN A 295 -8.55 -14.62 8.78
CA ASN A 295 -7.46 -15.14 9.60
C ASN A 295 -6.96 -14.07 10.59
N PRO A 296 -7.78 -13.67 11.58
CA PRO A 296 -7.59 -12.44 12.37
C PRO A 296 -6.27 -12.37 13.14
N ASN A 297 -5.73 -13.52 13.53
CA ASN A 297 -4.52 -13.67 14.35
C ASN A 297 -3.21 -13.69 13.53
N THR A 298 -3.28 -13.62 12.20
CA THR A 298 -2.07 -13.67 11.37
C THR A 298 -1.31 -12.36 11.41
N SER A 299 -0.05 -12.39 11.84
CA SER A 299 0.82 -11.22 11.82
C SER A 299 1.17 -10.80 10.39
N GLN A 300 1.51 -9.52 10.19
CA GLN A 300 1.93 -9.03 8.88
C GLN A 300 3.21 -9.74 8.41
N LEU A 301 4.16 -9.97 9.33
CA LEU A 301 5.40 -10.69 9.02
C LEU A 301 5.12 -12.12 8.53
N ASP A 302 4.22 -12.85 9.18
CA ASP A 302 3.91 -14.22 8.78
C ASP A 302 3.27 -14.28 7.40
N PHE A 303 2.39 -13.31 7.09
CA PHE A 303 1.83 -13.17 5.76
C PHE A 303 2.90 -12.88 4.70
N ILE A 304 3.77 -11.89 4.95
CA ILE A 304 4.88 -11.56 4.04
C ILE A 304 5.79 -12.78 3.83
N ARG A 305 6.15 -13.49 4.91
CA ARG A 305 7.00 -14.69 4.84
C ARG A 305 6.35 -15.80 4.02
N ALA A 306 5.04 -16.00 4.14
CA ALA A 306 4.31 -16.99 3.34
C ALA A 306 4.39 -16.69 1.85
N VAL A 307 4.19 -15.42 1.45
CA VAL A 307 4.32 -14.98 0.04
C VAL A 307 5.77 -15.16 -0.45
N VAL A 308 6.75 -14.65 0.30
CA VAL A 308 8.17 -14.73 -0.07
C VAL A 308 8.64 -16.18 -0.26
N ARG A 309 8.34 -17.05 0.71
CA ARG A 309 8.74 -18.47 0.64
C ARG A 309 8.11 -19.17 -0.55
N SER A 310 6.85 -18.87 -0.86
CA SER A 310 6.14 -19.49 -1.98
C SER A 310 6.69 -19.06 -3.33
N TYR A 311 7.04 -17.77 -3.49
CA TYR A 311 7.65 -17.28 -4.72
C TYR A 311 9.07 -17.83 -4.91
N LEU A 312 9.88 -17.92 -3.84
CA LEU A 312 11.25 -18.44 -3.96
C LEU A 312 11.30 -19.96 -4.16
N ALA A 313 10.36 -20.72 -3.59
CA ALA A 313 10.31 -22.18 -3.76
C ALA A 313 10.08 -22.61 -5.21
N LYS A 314 9.42 -21.78 -6.04
CA LYS A 314 9.18 -22.05 -7.46
C LYS A 314 10.36 -21.67 -8.36
N SER A 315 11.29 -20.87 -7.86
CA SER A 315 12.37 -20.26 -8.65
C SER A 315 13.73 -20.94 -8.46
N VAL A 316 13.76 -22.16 -7.91
CA VAL A 316 15.00 -22.90 -7.64
C VAL A 316 15.77 -23.09 -8.95
N LYS A 317 17.05 -22.72 -8.96
CA LYS A 317 17.95 -22.99 -10.10
C LYS A 317 17.83 -24.48 -10.47
N PRO A 318 17.76 -24.86 -11.75
CA PRO A 318 18.16 -26.20 -12.12
C PRO A 318 19.58 -26.41 -11.59
N PRO A 319 19.91 -27.56 -10.96
CA PRO A 319 21.21 -27.77 -10.34
C PRO A 319 22.32 -27.61 -11.38
N GLY A 320 23.00 -26.46 -11.34
CA GLY A 320 24.16 -26.16 -12.15
C GLY A 320 25.41 -26.61 -11.41
N GLY A 321 25.73 -27.90 -11.49
CA GLY A 321 26.93 -28.50 -10.88
C GLY A 321 26.67 -29.83 -10.19
N ARG A 322 27.70 -30.67 -10.11
CA ARG A 322 27.68 -32.01 -9.51
C ARG A 322 27.22 -31.92 -8.04
N PRO A 323 26.33 -32.81 -7.55
CA PRO A 323 25.73 -32.65 -6.23
C PRO A 323 26.80 -32.80 -5.14
N SER A 324 26.93 -31.81 -4.26
CA SER A 324 27.54 -32.07 -2.96
C SER A 324 26.46 -32.66 -2.05
N GLY A 325 26.74 -33.86 -1.53
CA GLY A 325 25.82 -34.59 -0.68
C GLY A 325 25.65 -33.88 0.66
N GLN A 326 24.54 -33.16 0.85
CA GLN A 326 24.01 -32.85 2.16
C GLN A 326 22.49 -33.01 2.14
N ASN A 327 22.01 -33.94 2.97
CA ASN A 327 20.59 -34.21 3.20
C ASN A 327 19.93 -32.99 3.86
N ALA A 328 19.29 -32.13 3.06
CA ALA A 328 18.44 -31.06 3.57
C ALA A 328 17.04 -31.60 3.86
N SER A 329 16.76 -31.89 5.13
CA SER A 329 15.39 -32.09 5.63
C SER A 329 14.65 -30.74 5.68
N ALA A 330 14.29 -30.19 4.52
CA ALA A 330 13.32 -29.10 4.44
C ALA A 330 11.92 -29.72 4.34
N ARG A 331 11.19 -29.81 5.47
CA ARG A 331 9.76 -30.16 5.43
C ARG A 331 9.02 -29.10 4.60
N VAL A 332 8.60 -29.49 3.41
CA VAL A 332 7.75 -28.72 2.50
C VAL A 332 6.50 -28.24 3.26
N LEU A 333 6.22 -26.94 3.19
CA LEU A 333 5.05 -26.31 3.83
C LEU A 333 3.76 -26.99 3.35
N SER A 334 2.76 -27.12 4.22
CA SER A 334 1.47 -27.74 3.89
C SER A 334 0.75 -27.05 2.72
N SER A 335 0.94 -25.74 2.55
CA SER A 335 0.44 -24.95 1.41
C SER A 335 1.07 -25.29 0.06
N ILE A 336 2.18 -26.01 0.06
CA ILE A 336 2.85 -26.54 -1.14
C ILE A 336 2.45 -28.01 -1.36
N ARG A 337 2.06 -28.73 -0.29
CA ARG A 337 1.64 -30.14 -0.35
C ARG A 337 0.21 -30.34 -0.85
N PHE A 338 -0.68 -29.37 -0.68
CA PHE A 338 -2.10 -29.52 -1.00
C PHE A 338 -2.57 -28.33 -1.83
N ASP A 339 -3.02 -28.59 -3.07
CA ASP A 339 -3.55 -27.60 -4.04
C ASP A 339 -5.07 -27.37 -3.89
N GLY A 340 -5.70 -28.00 -2.89
CA GLY A 340 -7.11 -27.83 -2.58
C GLY A 340 -8.08 -28.47 -3.60
N ARG A 341 -7.62 -29.36 -4.48
CA ARG A 341 -8.47 -30.14 -5.38
C ARG A 341 -8.18 -31.62 -5.22
N ASP A 342 -9.13 -32.34 -4.62
CA ASP A 342 -9.27 -33.81 -4.51
C ASP A 342 -8.03 -34.67 -4.79
N HIS A 343 -7.40 -35.19 -3.73
CA HIS A 343 -6.33 -36.19 -3.80
C HIS A 343 -6.71 -37.44 -3.01
N LEU A 344 -7.43 -38.37 -3.63
CA LEU A 344 -7.37 -39.78 -3.23
C LEU A 344 -6.42 -40.51 -4.19
N PRO A 345 -5.44 -41.27 -3.68
CA PRO A 345 -4.63 -42.12 -4.55
C PRO A 345 -5.52 -43.20 -5.16
N LEU A 346 -5.62 -43.24 -6.48
CA LEU A 346 -6.19 -44.39 -7.18
C LEU A 346 -5.21 -45.56 -7.02
N PHE A 347 -5.58 -46.52 -6.19
CA PHE A 347 -4.94 -47.84 -6.19
C PHE A 347 -5.28 -48.52 -7.51
N VAL A 348 -4.26 -48.74 -8.34
CA VAL A 348 -4.35 -49.64 -9.48
C VAL A 348 -4.39 -51.06 -8.93
N GLN A 349 -5.48 -51.78 -9.17
CA GLN A 349 -5.56 -53.24 -9.03
C GLN A 349 -5.15 -53.91 -10.33
#